data_AF-A0A427XWN7-F1
#
_entry.id   AF-A0A427XWN7-F1
#
_cell.length_a   1.000
_cell.length_b   1.000
_cell.length_c   1.000
_cell.angle_alpha   90.00
_cell.angle_beta   90.00
_cell.angle_gamma   90.00
#
_symmetry.space_group_name_H-M   'P 1'
#
loop_
_entity.id
_entity.type
_entity.pdbx_description
1 polymer ?
#
loop_
_entity_poly.entity_id
_entity_poly.type
_entity_poly.pdbx_seq_one_letter_code
_entity_poly.pdbx_strand_id
1 'polypeptide(L)'
;MKNGCVCSGYQDSHPNHNGGKKTTVFYDSSSGWCWSNNKLKSECGGKDWTHDFDQGIDNGFVNGAAAHALCKAKGIKGSCRDHYTEQFTNSKSASDCDNCNFSEGQIRDGCNCAWKCDNGYVKCGNKCQRGHNCPSKGHWKAREFVLACTRGTVQCPTPNGGYECLDTQSDLEACGGCPGSDSSVDCSAMPNVRNVQCVDGQCQISSCLRGSTLIDGQCL
;
A
#
# COMPACT_ATOMS: atom_id res chain seq x y z
N MET A 1 14.69 -34.90 -9.09
CA MET A 1 14.48 -33.47 -9.41
C MET A 1 13.79 -32.85 -8.22
N LYS A 2 14.38 -31.83 -7.60
CA LYS A 2 13.81 -31.19 -6.40
C LYS A 2 12.81 -30.13 -6.87
N ASN A 3 11.52 -30.39 -6.68
CA ASN A 3 10.48 -29.38 -6.75
C ASN A 3 10.34 -28.78 -5.34
N GLY A 4 10.09 -27.47 -5.26
CA GLY A 4 9.73 -26.80 -4.02
C GLY A 4 10.41 -25.44 -3.88
N CYS A 5 9.81 -24.57 -3.07
CA CYS A 5 10.23 -23.18 -2.90
C CYS A 5 11.09 -23.02 -1.64
N VAL A 6 12.09 -22.13 -1.66
CA VAL A 6 13.04 -21.95 -0.55
C VAL A 6 13.07 -20.50 -0.09
N CYS A 7 12.66 -20.28 1.14
CA CYS A 7 12.42 -18.92 1.64
C CYS A 7 13.54 -18.50 2.55
N SER A 8 14.71 -18.22 1.97
CA SER A 8 15.87 -17.83 2.75
C SER A 8 16.83 -16.98 1.93
N GLY A 9 17.15 -15.81 2.45
CA GLY A 9 18.32 -15.05 2.00
C GLY A 9 19.60 -15.83 2.30
N TYR A 10 20.57 -15.75 1.39
CA TYR A 10 21.93 -16.24 1.59
C TYR A 10 22.76 -15.07 2.08
N GLN A 11 23.16 -15.15 3.35
CA GLN A 11 24.09 -14.20 3.92
C GLN A 11 25.49 -14.79 3.85
N ASP A 12 26.22 -14.45 2.79
CA ASP A 12 27.67 -14.67 2.79
C ASP A 12 28.32 -13.56 3.64
N SER A 13 29.25 -13.92 4.51
CA SER A 13 29.99 -12.95 5.31
C SER A 13 31.45 -12.99 4.91
N HIS A 14 31.87 -12.06 4.07
CA HIS A 14 33.29 -11.87 3.75
C HIS A 14 33.89 -10.67 4.48
N PRO A 15 35.17 -10.74 4.87
CA PRO A 15 35.91 -9.56 5.27
C PRO A 15 35.93 -8.59 4.08
N ASN A 16 35.42 -7.38 4.30
CA ASN A 16 35.68 -6.29 3.36
C ASN A 16 37.21 -6.11 3.25
N HIS A 17 37.73 -5.83 2.05
CA HIS A 17 39.13 -5.47 1.82
C HIS A 17 39.62 -4.32 2.73
N ASN A 18 38.70 -3.56 3.34
CA ASN A 18 38.96 -2.48 4.28
C ASN A 18 38.69 -2.81 5.76
N GLY A 19 38.61 -4.09 6.17
CA GLY A 19 38.52 -4.47 7.59
C GLY A 19 37.22 -4.07 8.31
N GLY A 20 36.22 -3.54 7.60
CA GLY A 20 34.97 -3.03 8.17
C GLY A 20 33.73 -3.57 7.47
N LYS A 21 32.89 -4.26 8.26
CA LYS A 21 31.53 -4.78 8.00
C LYS A 21 31.39 -5.97 7.04
N LYS A 22 30.51 -6.90 7.43
CA LYS A 22 30.06 -8.05 6.63
C LYS A 22 29.28 -7.55 5.43
N THR A 23 29.66 -7.96 4.23
CA THR A 23 28.93 -7.61 3.01
C THR A 23 27.82 -8.63 2.78
N THR A 24 26.58 -8.26 3.07
CA THR A 24 25.42 -9.11 2.79
C THR A 24 25.02 -8.94 1.32
N VAL A 25 25.12 -10.02 0.53
CA VAL A 25 24.83 -9.98 -0.91
C VAL A 25 23.33 -9.97 -1.20
N PHE A 26 22.52 -10.54 -0.30
CA PHE A 26 21.07 -10.66 -0.47
C PHE A 26 20.33 -10.29 0.82
N TYR A 27 19.34 -9.42 0.72
CA TYR A 27 18.63 -8.87 1.88
C TYR A 27 17.26 -9.54 2.12
N ASP A 28 16.95 -9.64 3.41
CA ASP A 28 15.67 -9.96 4.07
C ASP A 28 15.29 -11.45 4.30
N SER A 29 14.99 -11.73 5.58
CA SER A 29 14.46 -12.96 6.16
C SER A 29 12.95 -13.17 5.95
N SER A 30 12.22 -12.15 5.49
CA SER A 30 10.75 -12.20 5.31
C SER A 30 10.29 -12.34 3.85
N SER A 31 11.18 -12.11 2.89
CA SER A 31 10.91 -12.18 1.44
C SER A 31 11.76 -13.28 0.80
N GLY A 32 11.25 -14.50 0.77
CA GLY A 32 11.93 -15.66 0.19
C GLY A 32 11.90 -15.69 -1.35
N TRP A 33 12.86 -16.40 -1.96
CA TRP A 33 12.96 -16.56 -3.41
C TRP A 33 12.50 -17.96 -3.84
N CYS A 34 11.52 -18.06 -4.75
CA CYS A 34 11.10 -19.38 -5.23
C CYS A 34 11.88 -19.84 -6.46
N TRP A 35 12.26 -21.11 -6.44
CA TRP A 35 12.94 -21.78 -7.52
C TRP A 35 12.10 -22.96 -8.01
N SER A 36 12.12 -23.22 -9.32
CA SER A 36 11.59 -24.44 -9.91
C SER A 36 12.48 -24.83 -11.09
N ASN A 37 12.94 -26.08 -11.13
CA ASN A 37 13.88 -26.57 -12.16
C ASN A 37 15.13 -25.69 -12.32
N ASN A 38 15.76 -25.27 -11.20
CA ASN A 38 16.91 -24.35 -11.16
C ASN A 38 16.66 -22.98 -11.82
N LYS A 39 15.39 -22.60 -12.01
CA LYS A 39 15.00 -21.27 -12.48
C LYS A 39 14.24 -20.54 -11.40
N LEU A 40 14.57 -19.27 -11.20
CA LEU A 40 13.79 -18.40 -10.35
C LEU A 40 12.39 -18.28 -10.96
N LYS A 41 11.36 -18.58 -10.19
CA LYS A 41 9.98 -18.38 -10.63
C LYS A 41 9.48 -17.03 -10.14
N SER A 42 9.06 -16.19 -11.09
CA SER A 42 8.29 -14.97 -10.82
C SER A 42 6.93 -15.26 -10.16
N GLU A 43 6.45 -16.50 -10.25
CA GLU A 43 5.18 -16.98 -9.68
C GLU A 43 5.11 -16.86 -8.15
N CYS A 44 6.23 -16.62 -7.45
CA CYS A 44 6.26 -16.29 -6.02
C CYS A 44 6.49 -14.82 -5.70
N GLY A 45 6.25 -13.90 -6.63
CA GLY A 45 6.40 -12.47 -6.37
C GLY A 45 7.86 -12.00 -6.24
N GLY A 46 8.83 -12.82 -6.62
CA GLY A 46 10.21 -12.36 -6.79
C GLY A 46 10.27 -11.37 -7.93
N LYS A 47 10.71 -10.13 -7.65
CA LYS A 47 11.16 -9.23 -8.71
C LYS A 47 12.31 -9.90 -9.46
N ASP A 48 12.40 -9.68 -10.77
CA ASP A 48 13.49 -10.23 -11.57
C ASP A 48 14.81 -9.59 -11.14
N TRP A 49 15.48 -10.23 -10.19
CA TRP A 49 16.80 -9.81 -9.71
C TRP A 49 17.91 -10.19 -10.66
N THR A 50 17.64 -11.06 -11.65
CA THR A 50 18.68 -11.55 -12.55
C THR A 50 19.22 -10.41 -13.41
N HIS A 51 18.36 -9.48 -13.82
CA HIS A 51 18.79 -8.25 -14.48
C HIS A 51 19.71 -7.42 -13.57
N ASP A 52 19.25 -7.08 -12.37
CA ASP A 52 20.00 -6.20 -11.47
C ASP A 52 21.33 -6.83 -11.04
N PHE A 53 21.36 -8.14 -10.81
CA PHE A 53 22.59 -8.86 -10.51
C PHE A 53 23.54 -8.90 -11.70
N ASP A 54 23.08 -9.28 -12.90
CA ASP A 54 23.92 -9.33 -14.09
C ASP A 54 24.48 -7.95 -14.46
N GLN A 55 23.75 -6.88 -14.15
CA GLN A 55 24.19 -5.50 -14.34
C GLN A 55 25.03 -4.96 -13.17
N GLY A 56 25.18 -5.71 -12.07
CA GLY A 56 25.87 -5.24 -10.86
C GLY A 56 25.17 -4.08 -10.16
N ILE A 57 23.85 -3.96 -10.32
CA ILE A 57 23.00 -2.94 -9.72
C ILE A 57 22.62 -3.36 -8.29
N ASP A 58 22.70 -2.41 -7.37
CA ASP A 58 22.23 -2.58 -6.01
C ASP A 58 20.76 -2.14 -5.89
N ASN A 59 19.95 -2.97 -5.24
CA ASN A 59 18.55 -2.67 -4.93
C ASN A 59 18.20 -3.15 -3.50
N GLY A 60 16.92 -3.04 -3.12
CA GLY A 60 16.45 -3.47 -1.79
C GLY A 60 16.55 -4.98 -1.50
N PHE A 61 16.89 -5.80 -2.50
CA PHE A 61 16.88 -7.26 -2.45
C PHE A 61 18.24 -7.89 -2.77
N VAL A 62 19.06 -7.24 -3.62
CA VAL A 62 20.34 -7.72 -4.14
C VAL A 62 21.37 -6.60 -4.10
N ASN A 63 22.56 -6.90 -3.59
CA ASN A 63 23.75 -6.08 -3.78
C ASN A 63 24.57 -6.67 -4.94
N GLY A 64 24.23 -6.27 -6.17
CA GLY A 64 24.81 -6.83 -7.39
C GLY A 64 26.30 -6.52 -7.50
N ALA A 65 26.71 -5.33 -7.07
CA ALA A 65 28.11 -4.91 -7.10
C ALA A 65 28.98 -5.81 -6.19
N ALA A 66 28.52 -6.08 -4.96
CA ALA A 66 29.21 -6.98 -4.05
C ALA A 66 29.24 -8.42 -4.55
N ALA A 67 28.14 -8.89 -5.15
CA ALA A 67 28.07 -10.25 -5.68
C ALA A 67 29.15 -10.51 -6.74
N HIS A 68 29.29 -9.58 -7.68
CA HIS A 68 30.32 -9.63 -8.72
C HIS A 68 31.74 -9.54 -8.15
N ALA A 69 31.97 -8.64 -7.19
CA ALA A 69 33.24 -8.53 -6.51
C ALA A 69 33.65 -9.83 -5.81
N LEU A 70 32.69 -10.49 -5.14
CA LEU A 70 32.91 -11.77 -4.47
C LEU A 70 33.13 -12.92 -5.45
N CYS A 71 32.42 -12.95 -6.58
CA CYS A 71 32.67 -13.94 -7.62
C CYS A 71 34.09 -13.87 -8.15
N LYS A 72 34.58 -12.65 -8.40
CA LYS A 72 35.95 -12.41 -8.82
C LYS A 72 36.94 -12.84 -7.73
N ALA A 73 36.69 -12.48 -6.47
CA ALA A 73 37.55 -12.84 -5.34
C ALA A 73 37.62 -14.36 -5.11
N LYS A 74 36.51 -15.07 -5.29
CA LYS A 74 36.43 -16.54 -5.16
C LYS A 74 36.94 -17.30 -6.38
N GLY A 75 37.31 -16.60 -7.46
CA GLY A 75 37.75 -17.23 -8.70
C GLY A 75 36.69 -18.11 -9.35
N ILE A 76 35.41 -17.75 -9.19
CA ILE A 76 34.29 -18.49 -9.78
C ILE A 76 34.40 -18.39 -11.30
N LYS A 77 34.57 -19.54 -11.95
CA LYS A 77 34.66 -19.65 -13.42
C LYS A 77 33.26 -19.92 -13.97
N GLY A 78 32.77 -19.03 -14.84
CA GLY A 78 31.44 -19.14 -15.46
C GLY A 78 30.48 -18.02 -15.02
N SER A 79 29.18 -18.28 -15.14
CA SER A 79 28.14 -17.33 -14.71
C SER A 79 28.16 -17.19 -13.18
N CYS A 80 28.56 -16.00 -12.71
CA CYS A 80 28.52 -15.65 -11.29
C CYS A 80 27.13 -15.85 -10.69
N ARG A 81 26.09 -15.46 -11.45
CA ARG A 81 24.68 -15.66 -11.11
C ARG A 81 24.37 -17.14 -10.88
N ASP A 82 24.82 -18.01 -11.78
CA ASP A 82 24.50 -19.44 -11.71
C ASP A 82 25.18 -20.09 -10.52
N HIS A 83 26.43 -19.69 -10.21
CA HIS A 83 27.13 -20.17 -9.02
C HIS A 83 26.37 -19.83 -7.74
N TYR A 84 25.98 -18.56 -7.56
CA TYR A 84 25.24 -18.18 -6.37
C TYR A 84 23.87 -18.86 -6.32
N THR A 85 23.16 -18.90 -7.45
CA THR A 85 21.90 -19.66 -7.62
C THR A 85 22.01 -21.11 -7.15
N GLU A 86 23.10 -21.80 -7.48
CA GLU A 86 23.35 -23.18 -7.07
C GLU A 86 23.62 -23.30 -5.57
N GLN A 87 24.41 -22.38 -4.98
CA GLN A 87 24.66 -22.32 -3.54
C GLN A 87 23.37 -22.14 -2.75
N PHE A 88 22.44 -21.29 -3.22
CA PHE A 88 21.11 -21.14 -2.63
C PHE A 88 20.33 -22.45 -2.66
N THR A 89 20.26 -23.09 -3.83
CA THR A 89 19.47 -24.30 -4.08
C THR A 89 19.90 -25.46 -3.19
N ASN A 90 21.19 -25.52 -2.82
CA ASN A 90 21.73 -26.57 -1.97
C ASN A 90 21.62 -26.28 -0.46
N SER A 91 21.30 -25.05 -0.05
CA SER A 91 21.45 -24.61 1.34
C SER A 91 20.23 -24.78 2.26
N LYS A 92 19.03 -25.15 1.76
CA LYS A 92 17.88 -25.51 2.62
C LYS A 92 16.93 -26.54 2.00
N SER A 93 16.27 -27.33 2.85
CA SER A 93 15.19 -28.24 2.46
C SER A 93 13.97 -27.46 1.99
N ALA A 94 13.41 -27.85 0.84
CA ALA A 94 12.23 -27.26 0.20
C ALA A 94 10.90 -27.53 0.95
N SER A 95 10.97 -27.87 2.25
CA SER A 95 9.85 -28.45 3.00
C SER A 95 8.75 -27.47 3.40
N ASP A 96 9.04 -26.17 3.48
CA ASP A 96 8.09 -25.22 4.06
C ASP A 96 7.06 -24.71 3.06
N CYS A 97 7.29 -24.94 1.76
CA CYS A 97 6.39 -24.50 0.71
C CYS A 97 5.46 -25.61 0.24
N ASP A 98 5.90 -26.86 0.22
CA ASP A 98 5.17 -27.93 -0.46
C ASP A 98 3.92 -28.43 0.30
N ASN A 99 3.79 -28.08 1.58
CA ASN A 99 2.67 -28.54 2.44
C ASN A 99 1.54 -27.50 2.62
N CYS A 100 1.47 -26.49 1.76
CA CYS A 100 0.41 -25.49 1.85
C CYS A 100 -0.84 -25.95 1.10
N ASN A 101 -1.91 -26.22 1.84
CA ASN A 101 -3.20 -26.54 1.25
C ASN A 101 -3.94 -25.26 0.86
N PHE A 102 -4.00 -24.98 -0.43
CA PHE A 102 -4.76 -23.86 -0.99
C PHE A 102 -6.13 -24.35 -1.47
N SER A 103 -7.17 -23.58 -1.18
CA SER A 103 -8.54 -23.79 -1.68
C SER A 103 -8.73 -23.18 -3.07
N GLU A 104 -9.87 -23.43 -3.71
CA GLU A 104 -10.15 -22.95 -5.06
C GLU A 104 -9.95 -21.43 -5.20
N GLY A 105 -9.21 -21.03 -6.24
CA GLY A 105 -8.91 -19.63 -6.54
C GLY A 105 -7.85 -19.00 -5.65
N GLN A 106 -7.30 -19.74 -4.67
CA GLN A 106 -6.12 -19.29 -3.93
C GLN A 106 -4.87 -19.65 -4.71
N ILE A 107 -4.02 -18.65 -4.91
CA ILE A 107 -2.65 -18.81 -5.39
C ILE A 107 -1.70 -18.41 -4.29
N ARG A 108 -0.52 -19.01 -4.30
CA ARG A 108 0.52 -18.71 -3.32
C ARG A 108 0.91 -17.23 -3.39
N ASP A 109 1.12 -16.62 -2.23
CA ASP A 109 1.62 -15.25 -2.10
C ASP A 109 2.95 -15.25 -1.35
N GLY A 110 4.03 -15.25 -2.11
CA GLY A 110 5.37 -15.39 -1.57
C GLY A 110 5.68 -16.83 -1.16
N CYS A 111 6.41 -16.95 -0.06
CA CYS A 111 7.24 -18.10 0.19
C CYS A 111 6.73 -18.91 1.42
N ASN A 112 5.82 -18.34 2.21
CA ASN A 112 5.14 -19.09 3.27
C ASN A 112 3.83 -19.70 2.75
N CYS A 113 3.02 -20.32 3.61
CA CYS A 113 1.61 -20.65 3.28
C CYS A 113 0.69 -19.42 3.20
N ALA A 114 1.27 -18.24 2.98
CA ALA A 114 0.53 -17.06 2.59
C ALA A 114 -0.03 -17.25 1.18
N TRP A 115 -1.23 -16.71 0.96
CA TRP A 115 -1.96 -16.84 -0.28
C TRP A 115 -2.71 -15.55 -0.61
N LYS A 116 -2.90 -15.35 -1.91
CA LYS A 116 -3.74 -14.32 -2.52
C LYS A 116 -4.72 -14.97 -3.49
N CYS A 117 -5.64 -14.20 -4.04
CA CYS A 117 -6.57 -14.73 -5.03
C CYS A 117 -5.99 -14.67 -6.43
N ASP A 118 -6.27 -15.70 -7.21
CA ASP A 118 -5.94 -15.77 -8.64
C ASP A 118 -6.72 -14.71 -9.43
N ASN A 119 -6.27 -14.43 -10.65
CA ASN A 119 -6.95 -13.52 -11.53
C ASN A 119 -8.41 -13.96 -11.78
N GLY A 120 -9.35 -13.04 -11.54
CA GLY A 120 -10.79 -13.32 -11.61
C GLY A 120 -11.43 -13.78 -10.29
N TYR A 121 -10.64 -13.91 -9.22
CA TYR A 121 -11.13 -14.20 -7.88
C TYR A 121 -10.91 -13.01 -6.92
N VAL A 122 -11.83 -12.83 -5.97
CA VAL A 122 -11.77 -11.80 -4.91
C VAL A 122 -11.62 -12.47 -3.55
N LYS A 123 -10.81 -11.87 -2.66
CA LYS A 123 -10.60 -12.36 -1.29
C LYS A 123 -11.82 -12.07 -0.43
N CYS A 124 -12.53 -13.12 -0.03
CA CYS A 124 -13.73 -13.06 0.81
C CYS A 124 -13.48 -13.79 2.13
N GLY A 125 -12.88 -13.09 3.11
CA GLY A 125 -12.40 -13.71 4.34
C GLY A 125 -11.24 -14.68 4.08
N ASN A 126 -11.41 -15.95 4.47
CA ASN A 126 -10.38 -17.00 4.32
C ASN A 126 -10.50 -17.82 3.03
N LYS A 127 -11.28 -17.36 2.04
CA LYS A 127 -11.47 -18.03 0.75
C LYS A 127 -11.39 -17.04 -0.42
N CYS A 128 -11.10 -17.56 -1.60
CA CYS A 128 -11.25 -16.84 -2.85
C CYS A 128 -12.58 -17.21 -3.50
N GLN A 129 -13.29 -16.22 -4.06
CA GLN A 129 -14.55 -16.45 -4.76
C GLN A 129 -14.52 -15.80 -6.14
N ARG A 130 -15.11 -16.49 -7.12
CA ARG A 130 -15.19 -16.01 -8.49
C ARG A 130 -16.25 -14.89 -8.57
N GLY A 131 -15.86 -13.70 -9.01
CA GLY A 131 -16.72 -12.51 -9.08
C GLY A 131 -16.71 -11.62 -7.82
N HIS A 132 -17.43 -10.49 -7.87
CA HIS A 132 -17.38 -9.42 -6.86
C HIS A 132 -18.32 -9.60 -5.65
N ASN A 133 -19.10 -10.67 -5.60
CA ASN A 133 -20.15 -10.84 -4.60
C ASN A 133 -19.69 -11.77 -3.47
N CYS A 134 -18.93 -11.23 -2.50
CA CYS A 134 -18.70 -11.94 -1.25
C CYS A 134 -20.03 -12.05 -0.48
N PRO A 135 -20.57 -13.25 -0.17
CA PRO A 135 -21.76 -13.41 0.65
C PRO A 135 -21.38 -13.16 2.11
N SER A 136 -21.39 -11.89 2.50
CA SER A 136 -21.19 -11.47 3.89
C SER A 136 -22.45 -11.79 4.70
N LYS A 137 -22.42 -12.86 5.50
CA LYS A 137 -23.21 -12.88 6.73
C LYS A 137 -22.55 -11.88 7.68
N GLY A 138 -23.21 -10.75 7.88
CA GLY A 138 -22.76 -9.69 8.77
C GLY A 138 -22.05 -8.57 8.02
N HIS A 139 -22.70 -7.42 8.01
CA HIS A 139 -22.14 -6.13 7.63
C HIS A 139 -21.00 -5.75 8.58
N TRP A 140 -19.83 -6.38 8.47
CA TRP A 140 -18.62 -5.63 8.71
C TRP A 140 -18.41 -4.83 7.43
N LYS A 141 -19.01 -3.64 7.38
CA LYS A 141 -18.43 -2.59 6.54
C LYS A 141 -16.96 -2.60 6.95
N ALA A 142 -16.08 -2.96 6.03
CA ALA A 142 -14.72 -2.49 6.14
C ALA A 142 -14.89 -1.00 6.45
N ARG A 143 -14.53 -0.58 7.66
CA ARG A 143 -13.99 0.75 7.82
C ARG A 143 -12.72 0.71 6.98
N GLU A 144 -12.93 0.86 5.68
CA GLU A 144 -12.01 1.56 4.83
C GLU A 144 -11.58 2.73 5.71
N PHE A 145 -10.32 2.72 6.09
CA PHE A 145 -9.68 3.89 6.67
C PHE A 145 -9.69 4.95 5.56
N VAL A 146 -10.88 5.48 5.24
CA VAL A 146 -11.09 6.75 4.58
C VAL A 146 -10.80 7.76 5.68
N LEU A 147 -9.52 7.87 6.01
CA LEU A 147 -8.96 8.86 6.92
C LEU A 147 -8.94 10.26 6.30
N ALA A 148 -9.55 10.43 5.13
CA ALA A 148 -9.64 11.70 4.44
C ALA A 148 -10.97 11.76 3.70
N CYS A 149 -11.75 12.79 3.97
CA CYS A 149 -12.89 13.17 3.15
C CYS A 149 -12.50 13.27 1.66
N THR A 150 -13.46 13.15 0.75
CA THR A 150 -13.22 13.32 -0.68
C THR A 150 -12.56 14.68 -0.93
N ARG A 151 -11.70 14.78 -1.96
CA ARG A 151 -11.04 16.05 -2.32
C ARG A 151 -12.04 17.21 -2.34
N GLY A 152 -11.74 18.26 -1.60
CA GLY A 152 -12.60 19.46 -1.48
C GLY A 152 -13.53 19.47 -0.27
N THR A 153 -13.56 18.42 0.56
CA THR A 153 -14.36 18.40 1.79
C THR A 153 -13.49 18.24 3.04
N VAL A 154 -13.96 18.81 4.15
CA VAL A 154 -13.28 18.85 5.46
C VAL A 154 -13.97 17.90 6.43
N GLN A 155 -13.18 17.21 7.25
CA GLN A 155 -13.68 16.27 8.26
C GLN A 155 -14.10 17.03 9.51
N CYS A 156 -15.41 17.17 9.73
CA CYS A 156 -16.02 17.91 10.82
C CYS A 156 -16.55 16.99 11.91
N PRO A 157 -16.27 17.25 13.20
CA PRO A 157 -16.73 16.41 14.30
C PRO A 157 -18.25 16.52 14.49
N THR A 158 -18.92 15.41 14.78
CA THR A 158 -20.36 15.41 15.05
C THR A 158 -20.67 15.33 16.56
N PRO A 159 -21.80 15.90 17.04
CA PRO A 159 -22.16 15.88 18.46
C PRO A 159 -22.31 14.48 19.06
N ASN A 160 -22.69 13.49 18.25
CA ASN A 160 -22.91 12.10 18.70
C ASN A 160 -21.63 11.24 18.66
N GLY A 161 -20.48 11.86 18.41
CA GLY A 161 -19.22 11.17 18.18
C GLY A 161 -19.09 10.67 16.74
N GLY A 162 -17.89 10.86 16.18
CA GLY A 162 -17.59 10.59 14.78
C GLY A 162 -17.31 11.87 14.01
N TYR A 163 -17.31 11.74 12.68
CA TYR A 163 -17.07 12.86 11.79
C TYR A 163 -17.99 12.77 10.56
N GLU A 164 -18.33 13.91 10.01
CA GLU A 164 -18.95 14.07 8.71
C GLU A 164 -18.05 14.89 7.78
N CYS A 165 -18.21 14.72 6.47
CA CYS A 165 -17.42 15.44 5.48
C CYS A 165 -18.25 16.58 4.91
N LEU A 166 -17.85 17.82 5.17
CA LEU A 166 -18.56 19.02 4.73
C LEU A 166 -17.70 19.83 3.75
N ASP A 167 -18.33 20.40 2.73
CA ASP A 167 -17.67 21.35 1.85
C ASP A 167 -17.74 22.76 2.47
N THR A 168 -16.76 23.10 3.29
CA THR A 168 -16.73 24.40 3.98
C THR A 168 -16.55 25.59 3.04
N GLN A 169 -16.36 25.37 1.73
CA GLN A 169 -16.25 26.42 0.73
C GLN A 169 -17.61 26.80 0.13
N SER A 170 -18.61 25.92 0.18
CA SER A 170 -19.90 26.12 -0.48
C SER A 170 -21.13 25.77 0.38
N ASP A 171 -20.95 25.10 1.51
CA ASP A 171 -22.01 24.76 2.45
C ASP A 171 -22.49 25.98 3.23
N LEU A 172 -23.81 26.18 3.34
CA LEU A 172 -24.41 27.34 4.01
C LEU A 172 -24.32 27.24 5.54
N GLU A 173 -24.38 26.04 6.11
CA GLU A 173 -24.42 25.81 7.56
C GLU A 173 -23.00 25.64 8.15
N ALA A 174 -22.03 25.32 7.28
CA ALA A 174 -20.62 25.12 7.62
C ALA A 174 -19.68 26.02 6.79
N CYS A 175 -20.11 27.25 6.47
CA CYS A 175 -19.35 28.15 5.62
C CYS A 175 -18.08 28.63 6.34
N GLY A 176 -16.91 28.43 5.74
CA GLY A 176 -15.61 28.85 6.28
C GLY A 176 -15.01 27.92 7.34
N GLY A 177 -15.74 26.93 7.85
CA GLY A 177 -15.23 26.03 8.89
C GLY A 177 -16.21 24.95 9.31
N CYS A 178 -15.77 24.05 10.18
CA CYS A 178 -16.65 23.04 10.75
C CYS A 178 -17.63 23.64 11.75
N PRO A 179 -18.88 23.14 11.85
CA PRO A 179 -19.85 23.62 12.82
C PRO A 179 -19.27 23.67 14.24
N GLY A 180 -19.42 24.82 14.90
CA GLY A 180 -18.89 25.07 16.24
C GLY A 180 -17.42 25.52 16.31
N SER A 181 -16.74 25.68 15.17
CA SER A 181 -15.44 26.36 15.10
C SER A 181 -15.59 27.87 14.94
N ASP A 182 -14.59 28.64 15.39
CA ASP A 182 -14.58 30.11 15.30
C ASP A 182 -14.65 30.64 13.86
N SER A 183 -14.25 29.83 12.88
CA SER A 183 -14.27 30.20 11.46
C SER A 183 -15.54 29.77 10.71
N SER A 184 -16.45 29.04 11.37
CA SER A 184 -17.69 28.56 10.77
C SER A 184 -18.81 29.58 10.95
N VAL A 185 -19.50 29.90 9.86
CA VAL A 185 -20.67 30.77 9.86
C VAL A 185 -21.83 30.04 9.21
N ASP A 186 -22.98 30.01 9.89
CA ASP A 186 -24.25 29.59 9.29
C ASP A 186 -24.84 30.78 8.53
N CYS A 187 -24.59 30.84 7.22
CA CYS A 187 -25.10 31.88 6.35
C CYS A 187 -26.64 31.85 6.25
N SER A 188 -27.27 30.70 6.49
CA SER A 188 -28.73 30.55 6.39
C SER A 188 -29.48 31.20 7.55
N ALA A 189 -28.81 31.35 8.70
CA ALA A 189 -29.36 31.97 9.90
C ALA A 189 -29.22 33.50 9.94
N MET A 190 -28.71 34.14 8.87
CA MET A 190 -28.49 35.58 8.84
C MET A 190 -29.83 36.37 8.85
N PRO A 191 -29.94 37.44 9.67
CA PRO A 191 -31.18 38.18 9.82
C PRO A 191 -31.53 38.99 8.57
N ASN A 192 -32.82 39.06 8.26
CA ASN A 192 -33.40 39.82 7.14
C ASN A 192 -32.88 39.46 5.73
N VAL A 193 -32.18 38.33 5.61
CA VAL A 193 -31.63 37.84 4.34
C VAL A 193 -32.69 37.03 3.60
N ARG A 194 -32.79 37.25 2.28
CA ARG A 194 -33.67 36.47 1.39
C ARG A 194 -32.90 35.43 0.57
N ASN A 195 -31.73 35.80 0.08
CA ASN A 195 -30.89 34.91 -0.71
C ASN A 195 -29.42 35.17 -0.36
N VAL A 196 -28.71 34.09 -0.07
CA VAL A 196 -27.33 34.05 0.40
C VAL A 196 -26.67 32.79 -0.10
N GLN A 197 -25.37 32.86 -0.32
CA GLN A 197 -24.54 31.76 -0.76
C GLN A 197 -23.26 31.72 0.07
N CYS A 198 -22.70 30.54 0.27
CA CYS A 198 -21.32 30.40 0.70
C CYS A 198 -20.44 30.31 -0.54
N VAL A 199 -19.45 31.18 -0.66
CA VAL A 199 -18.50 31.19 -1.79
C VAL A 199 -17.12 31.40 -1.21
N ASP A 200 -16.21 30.46 -1.49
CA ASP A 200 -14.83 30.45 -0.99
C ASP A 200 -14.76 30.61 0.55
N GLY A 201 -15.71 29.99 1.25
CA GLY A 201 -15.80 30.02 2.71
C GLY A 201 -16.30 31.35 3.28
N GLN A 202 -16.96 32.19 2.48
CA GLN A 202 -17.54 33.46 2.93
C GLN A 202 -19.02 33.58 2.54
N CYS A 203 -19.84 34.09 3.48
CA CYS A 203 -21.24 34.38 3.21
C CYS A 203 -21.36 35.59 2.27
N GLN A 204 -22.01 35.39 1.12
CA GLN A 204 -22.33 36.44 0.16
C GLN A 204 -23.85 36.59 0.06
N ILE A 205 -24.37 37.74 0.52
CA ILE A 205 -25.78 38.07 0.41
C ILE A 205 -26.07 38.61 -0.99
N SER A 206 -27.03 38.00 -1.69
CA SER A 206 -27.48 38.47 -3.00
C SER A 206 -28.78 39.27 -2.93
N SER A 207 -29.62 39.06 -1.91
CA SER A 207 -30.81 39.90 -1.69
C SER A 207 -31.33 39.85 -0.25
N CYS A 208 -31.94 40.95 0.18
CA CYS A 208 -32.63 41.09 1.45
C CYS A 208 -34.14 40.82 1.33
N LEU A 209 -34.77 40.53 2.47
CA LEU A 209 -36.22 40.48 2.58
C LEU A 209 -36.84 41.86 2.31
N ARG A 210 -38.12 41.86 1.93
CA ARG A 210 -38.85 43.11 1.64
C ARG A 210 -38.88 43.99 2.89
N GLY A 211 -38.42 45.23 2.75
CA GLY A 211 -38.35 46.20 3.83
C GLY A 211 -36.95 46.39 4.41
N SER A 212 -35.98 45.55 4.03
CA SER A 212 -34.56 45.70 4.41
C SER A 212 -33.69 46.05 3.20
N THR A 213 -32.55 46.69 3.47
CA THR A 213 -31.59 47.11 2.46
C THR A 213 -30.21 46.49 2.72
N LEU A 214 -29.52 46.09 1.65
CA LEU A 214 -28.15 45.57 1.74
C LEU A 214 -27.18 46.74 1.97
N ILE A 215 -26.57 46.80 3.15
CA ILE A 215 -25.59 47.81 3.56
C ILE A 215 -24.38 47.07 4.14
N ASP A 216 -23.20 47.29 3.56
CA ASP A 216 -21.92 46.69 4.01
C ASP A 216 -21.97 45.16 4.23
N GLY A 217 -22.68 44.44 3.36
CA GLY A 217 -22.81 42.98 3.46
C GLY A 217 -23.80 42.49 4.51
N GLN A 218 -24.68 43.36 5.01
CA GLN A 218 -25.75 43.03 5.95
C GLN A 218 -27.11 43.57 5.49
N CYS A 219 -28.19 42.86 5.84
CA CYS A 219 -29.55 43.33 5.59
C CYS A 219 -30.10 44.04 6.83
N LEU A 220 -30.22 45.38 6.74
CA LEU A 220 -30.75 46.24 7.80
C LEU A 220 -32.18 46.69 7.47
#